data_AF-A0A5B7WZM6-F1
#
_entry.id   AF-A0A5B7WZM6-F1
#
_cell.length_a   1.000
_cell.length_b   1.000
_cell.length_c   1.000
_cell.angle_alpha   90.00
_cell.angle_beta   90.00
_cell.angle_gamma   90.00
#
_symmetry.space_group_name_H-M   'P 1'
#
loop_
_entity.id
_entity.type
_entity.pdbx_description
1 polymer ?
#
loop_
_entity_poly.entity_id
_entity_poly.type
_entity_poly.pdbx_seq_one_letter_code
_entity_poly.pdbx_strand_id
1 'polypeptide(L)'
;MKKYGIWEFNEDQGLTGRPLNLPEIKISKEQLWETEDTTEGKVWKWPLHLTRQKWCSPVMANDFNKAFFSSIKALKKQRPATFNVEPDLDARTIRWQTDMLSDYFPGPDAEAIA
;
A
#
# COMPACT_ATOMS: atom_id res chain seq x y z
N MET A 1 -17.11 2.47 -4.11
CA MET A 1 -15.94 3.38 -3.98
C MET A 1 -15.64 3.57 -2.50
N LYS A 2 -14.40 3.29 -2.06
CA LYS A 2 -13.98 3.43 -0.65
C LYS A 2 -12.94 4.53 -0.54
N LYS A 3 -13.02 5.40 0.48
CA LYS A 3 -12.13 6.54 0.67
C LYS A 3 -11.36 6.43 1.98
N TYR A 4 -10.07 6.74 1.93
CA TYR A 4 -9.11 6.71 3.04
C TYR A 4 -8.24 7.97 2.93
N GLY A 5 -8.64 9.04 3.62
CA GLY A 5 -7.97 10.34 3.51
C GLY A 5 -7.95 10.86 2.07
N ILE A 6 -6.74 11.03 1.52
CA ILE A 6 -6.53 11.47 0.12
C ILE A 6 -6.65 10.34 -0.91
N TRP A 7 -6.82 9.10 -0.46
CA TRP A 7 -6.85 7.90 -1.30
C TRP A 7 -8.28 7.42 -1.54
N GLU A 8 -8.54 7.00 -2.77
CA GLU A 8 -9.83 6.50 -3.22
C GLU A 8 -9.62 5.18 -3.98
N PHE A 9 -10.37 4.16 -3.57
CA PHE A 9 -10.38 2.85 -4.20
C PHE A 9 -11.65 2.65 -5.03
N ASN A 10 -11.44 2.28 -6.29
CA ASN A 10 -12.45 1.84 -7.24
C ASN A 10 -12.04 0.44 -7.76
N GLU A 11 -12.97 -0.51 -7.75
CA GLU A 11 -12.67 -1.91 -8.13
C GLU A 11 -12.31 -2.06 -9.62
N ASP A 12 -12.84 -1.20 -10.47
CA ASP A 12 -12.57 -1.22 -11.91
C ASP A 12 -11.26 -0.52 -12.27
N GLN A 13 -10.89 0.52 -11.52
CA GLN A 13 -9.78 1.42 -11.86
C GLN A 13 -8.53 1.25 -10.98
N GLY A 14 -8.67 0.75 -9.74
CA GLY A 14 -7.59 0.66 -8.75
C GLY A 14 -7.61 1.79 -7.71
N LEU A 15 -6.44 2.25 -7.31
CA LEU A 15 -6.25 3.30 -6.29
C LEU A 15 -5.89 4.64 -6.92
N THR A 16 -6.49 5.70 -6.40
CA THR A 16 -6.21 7.08 -6.79
C THR A 16 -5.89 7.92 -5.57
N GLY A 17 -4.75 8.60 -5.56
CA GLY A 17 -4.33 9.54 -4.50
C GLY A 17 -4.35 10.97 -5.00
N ARG A 18 -4.96 11.89 -4.23
CA ARG A 18 -5.06 13.31 -4.58
C ARG A 18 -4.36 14.20 -3.53
N PRO A 19 -3.02 14.16 -3.46
CA PRO A 19 -2.26 15.05 -2.59
C PRO A 19 -2.41 16.53 -3.02
N LEU A 20 -2.45 17.45 -2.06
CA LEU A 20 -2.59 18.87 -2.33
C LEU A 20 -1.35 19.41 -3.07
N ASN A 21 -1.56 20.23 -4.12
CA ASN A 21 -0.50 20.84 -4.93
C ASN A 21 0.45 19.85 -5.63
N LEU A 22 0.02 18.60 -5.83
CA LEU A 22 0.77 17.57 -6.53
C LEU A 22 -0.13 16.90 -7.57
N PRO A 23 0.45 16.34 -8.65
CA PRO A 23 -0.31 15.54 -9.60
C PRO A 23 -1.03 14.37 -8.92
N GLU A 24 -2.20 14.02 -9.45
CA GLU A 24 -2.93 12.84 -9.03
C GLU A 24 -2.09 11.58 -9.26
N ILE A 25 -2.04 10.71 -8.26
CA ILE A 25 -1.33 9.44 -8.30
C ILE A 25 -2.34 8.36 -8.64
N LYS A 26 -2.10 7.63 -9.72
CA LYS A 26 -2.97 6.53 -10.16
C LYS A 26 -2.21 5.22 -10.12
N ILE A 27 -2.78 4.25 -9.40
CA ILE A 27 -2.28 2.89 -9.30
C ILE A 27 -3.40 2.00 -9.84
N SER A 28 -3.21 1.48 -11.05
CA SER A 28 -4.18 0.56 -11.65
C SER A 28 -4.33 -0.73 -10.83
N LYS A 29 -5.44 -1.43 -11.02
CA LYS A 29 -5.71 -2.69 -10.32
C LYS A 29 -4.64 -3.76 -10.57
N GLU A 30 -4.01 -3.75 -11.75
CA GLU A 30 -2.89 -4.63 -12.10
C GLU A 30 -1.63 -4.23 -11.33
N GLN A 31 -1.37 -2.92 -11.22
CA GLN A 31 -0.20 -2.37 -10.53
C GLN A 31 -0.22 -2.62 -9.01
N LEU A 32 -1.39 -2.86 -8.42
CA LEU A 32 -1.51 -3.22 -7.00
C LEU A 32 -0.71 -4.50 -6.64
N TRP A 33 -0.49 -5.38 -7.62
CA TRP A 33 0.21 -6.64 -7.44
C TRP A 33 1.72 -6.52 -7.70
N GLU A 34 2.23 -5.33 -8.05
CA GLU A 34 3.66 -5.13 -8.26
C GLU A 34 4.43 -5.28 -6.95
N THR A 35 5.48 -6.10 -7.01
CA THR A 35 6.42 -6.36 -5.93
C THR A 35 7.82 -5.88 -6.28
N GLU A 36 8.61 -5.53 -5.29
CA GLU A 36 10.03 -5.16 -5.40
C GLU A 36 10.86 -6.11 -4.52
N ASP A 37 12.00 -6.57 -5.02
CA ASP A 37 12.96 -7.34 -4.24
C ASP A 37 13.87 -6.39 -3.45
N THR A 38 13.90 -6.57 -2.13
CA THR A 38 14.79 -5.84 -1.22
C THR A 38 15.83 -6.79 -0.63
N THR A 39 16.83 -6.24 0.06
CA THR A 39 17.84 -7.05 0.78
C THR A 39 17.23 -7.97 1.83
N GLU A 40 16.07 -7.60 2.38
CA GLU A 40 15.40 -8.38 3.41
C GLU A 40 14.42 -9.39 2.79
N GLY A 41 13.80 -9.04 1.66
CA GLY A 41 12.90 -9.93 0.94
C GLY A 41 12.02 -9.23 -0.07
N LYS A 42 11.02 -9.94 -0.57
CA LYS A 42 10.07 -9.44 -1.57
C LYS A 42 8.92 -8.70 -0.90
N VAL A 43 8.72 -7.44 -1.25
CA VAL A 43 7.69 -6.55 -0.66
C VAL A 43 6.81 -5.93 -1.73
N TRP A 44 5.69 -5.30 -1.33
CA TRP A 44 4.86 -4.56 -2.28
C TRP A 44 5.53 -3.26 -2.67
N LYS A 45 5.58 -3.01 -3.98
CA LYS A 45 6.29 -1.87 -4.54
C LYS A 45 5.67 -0.53 -4.14
N TRP A 46 4.34 -0.42 -4.17
CA TRP A 46 3.65 0.86 -3.97
C TRP A 46 3.70 1.40 -2.54
N PRO A 47 3.46 0.60 -1.48
CA PRO A 47 3.70 1.04 -0.10
C PRO A 47 5.12 1.58 0.10
N LEU A 48 6.13 0.86 -0.40
CA LEU A 48 7.53 1.27 -0.33
C LEU A 48 7.83 2.53 -1.16
N HIS A 49 7.24 2.64 -2.35
CA HIS A 49 7.42 3.82 -3.19
C HIS A 49 6.90 5.08 -2.51
N LEU A 50 5.77 4.98 -1.79
CA LEU A 50 5.16 6.12 -1.12
C LEU A 50 5.91 6.56 0.14
N THR A 51 6.55 5.65 0.89
CA THR A 51 7.39 6.08 2.02
C THR A 51 8.67 6.78 1.60
N ARG A 52 9.15 6.52 0.37
CA ARG A 52 10.31 7.23 -0.21
C ARG A 52 9.96 8.65 -0.67
N GLN A 53 8.68 9.04 -0.70
CA GLN A 53 8.27 10.37 -1.16
C GLN A 53 8.32 11.40 -0.03
N LYS A 54 9.12 12.46 -0.22
CA LYS A 54 9.28 13.55 0.78
C LYS A 54 7.97 14.27 1.12
N TRP A 55 7.00 14.28 0.21
CA TRP A 55 5.71 14.93 0.40
C TRP A 55 4.70 14.03 1.14
N CYS A 56 4.97 12.73 1.25
CA CYS A 56 4.08 11.77 1.88
C CYS A 56 4.29 11.81 3.39
N SER A 57 3.29 12.34 4.11
CA SER A 57 3.32 12.35 5.57
C SER A 57 3.02 10.96 6.15
N PRO A 58 3.38 10.70 7.42
CA PRO A 58 2.98 9.48 8.13
C PRO A 58 1.50 9.14 7.99
N VAL A 59 0.65 10.16 8.14
CA VAL A 59 -0.81 10.00 8.06
C VAL A 59 -1.23 9.59 6.66
N MET A 60 -0.67 10.21 5.62
CA MET A 60 -0.96 9.87 4.22
C MET A 60 -0.50 8.46 3.86
N ALA A 61 0.65 8.02 4.40
CA ALA A 61 1.14 6.66 4.21
C ALA A 61 0.28 5.62 4.94
N ASN A 62 -0.17 5.91 6.17
CA ASN A 62 -1.09 5.04 6.89
C ASN A 62 -2.44 4.89 6.16
N ASP A 63 -3.01 6.02 5.72
CA ASP A 63 -4.23 6.02 4.91
C ASP A 63 -4.04 5.25 3.60
N PHE A 64 -2.87 5.38 2.96
CA PHE A 64 -2.52 4.58 1.79
C PHE A 64 -2.53 3.09 2.12
N ASN A 65 -1.89 2.66 3.19
CA ASN A 65 -1.83 1.23 3.54
C ASN A 65 -3.21 0.65 3.79
N LYS A 66 -4.08 1.38 4.51
CA LYS A 66 -5.48 0.99 4.69
C LYS A 66 -6.20 0.84 3.35
N ALA A 67 -6.01 1.79 2.44
CA ALA A 67 -6.59 1.74 1.09
C ALA A 67 -6.04 0.56 0.28
N PHE A 68 -4.72 0.36 0.32
CA PHE A 68 -3.97 -0.69 -0.35
C PHE A 68 -4.41 -2.07 0.08
N PHE A 69 -4.33 -2.40 1.37
CA PHE A 69 -4.73 -3.73 1.85
C PHE A 69 -6.24 -3.99 1.68
N SER A 70 -7.08 -2.95 1.78
CA SER A 70 -8.50 -3.05 1.44
C SER A 70 -8.72 -3.40 -0.04
N SER A 71 -7.95 -2.80 -0.94
CA SER A 71 -8.00 -3.08 -2.38
C SER A 71 -7.50 -4.48 -2.73
N ILE A 72 -6.39 -4.92 -2.15
CA ILE A 72 -5.85 -6.29 -2.31
C ILE A 72 -6.87 -7.33 -1.84
N LYS A 73 -7.52 -7.09 -0.69
CA LYS A 73 -8.56 -7.98 -0.17
C LYS A 73 -9.78 -8.05 -1.10
N ALA A 74 -10.22 -6.92 -1.64
CA ALA A 74 -11.36 -6.84 -2.55
C ALA A 74 -11.07 -7.53 -3.90
N LEU A 75 -9.86 -7.34 -4.43
CA LEU A 75 -9.46 -7.82 -5.75
C LEU A 75 -8.76 -9.19 -5.72
N LYS A 76 -8.72 -9.88 -4.57
CA LYS A 76 -8.04 -11.17 -4.41
C LYS A 76 -8.42 -12.20 -5.49
N LYS A 77 -9.69 -12.24 -5.88
CA LYS A 77 -10.20 -13.15 -6.92
C LYS A 77 -9.85 -12.72 -8.35
N GLN A 78 -9.39 -11.49 -8.54
CA GLN A 78 -9.03 -10.87 -9.82
C GLN A 78 -7.50 -10.73 -9.99
N ARG A 79 -6.71 -11.37 -9.13
CA ARG A 79 -5.24 -11.34 -9.19
C ARG A 79 -4.76 -11.84 -10.56
N PRO A 80 -3.91 -11.09 -11.30
CA PRO A 80 -3.36 -11.56 -12.56
C PRO A 80 -2.41 -12.75 -12.34
N ALA A 81 -2.52 -13.78 -13.19
CA ALA A 81 -1.72 -15.01 -13.12
C ALA A 81 -0.20 -14.77 -13.32
N THR A 82 0.19 -13.63 -13.92
CA THR A 82 1.59 -13.23 -14.10
C THR A 82 2.29 -12.93 -12.78
N PHE A 83 1.55 -12.61 -11.72
CA PHE A 83 2.08 -12.42 -10.38
C PHE A 83 1.99 -13.74 -9.60
N ASN A 84 2.97 -14.63 -9.87
CA ASN A 84 3.10 -15.96 -9.24
C ASN A 84 3.47 -15.94 -7.75
N VAL A 85 3.71 -14.75 -7.20
CA VAL A 85 3.76 -14.58 -5.76
C VAL A 85 2.31 -14.64 -5.33
N GLU A 86 1.86 -15.75 -4.72
CA GLU A 86 0.94 -15.54 -3.60
C GLU A 86 1.68 -14.57 -2.71
N PRO A 87 1.22 -13.31 -2.55
CA PRO A 87 1.48 -12.72 -1.26
C PRO A 87 0.72 -13.64 -0.34
N ASP A 88 1.40 -14.70 0.11
CA ASP A 88 1.25 -15.09 1.48
C ASP A 88 1.32 -13.76 2.19
N LEU A 89 0.15 -13.35 2.67
CA LEU A 89 -0.03 -12.46 3.79
C LEU A 89 0.59 -13.18 5.00
N ASP A 90 1.82 -13.67 4.83
CA ASP A 90 2.70 -14.08 5.89
C ASP A 90 2.70 -12.86 6.79
N ALA A 91 2.28 -13.09 8.03
CA ALA A 91 2.27 -12.08 9.05
C ALA A 91 3.63 -11.35 9.09
N ARG A 92 4.73 -12.00 8.69
CA ARG A 92 6.06 -11.42 8.48
C ARG A 92 6.12 -10.40 7.35
N THR A 93 5.58 -10.63 6.16
CA THR A 93 5.63 -9.63 5.07
C THR A 93 4.75 -8.43 5.40
N ILE A 94 3.58 -8.64 6.00
CA ILE A 94 2.75 -7.54 6.51
C ILE A 94 3.48 -6.81 7.63
N ARG A 95 4.03 -7.54 8.60
CA ARG A 95 4.75 -6.98 9.73
C ARG A 95 5.98 -6.22 9.27
N TRP A 96 6.76 -6.74 8.33
CA TRP A 96 7.93 -6.07 7.77
C TRP A 96 7.56 -4.87 6.94
N GLN A 97 6.50 -4.96 6.13
CA GLN A 97 5.96 -3.78 5.47
C GLN A 97 5.60 -2.74 6.55
N THR A 98 4.90 -3.14 7.61
CA THR A 98 4.50 -2.27 8.73
C THR A 98 5.69 -1.73 9.53
N ASP A 99 6.73 -2.53 9.77
CA ASP A 99 7.94 -2.18 10.51
C ASP A 99 8.78 -1.20 9.67
N MET A 100 8.97 -1.47 8.36
CA MET A 100 9.57 -0.53 7.41
C MET A 100 8.77 0.77 7.31
N LEU A 101 7.45 0.73 7.45
CA LEU A 101 6.64 1.94 7.50
C LEU A 101 6.83 2.67 8.85
N SER A 102 6.97 1.93 9.96
CA SER A 102 7.15 2.45 11.31
C SER A 102 8.52 3.10 11.51
N ASP A 103 9.57 2.52 10.92
CA ASP A 103 10.93 3.09 10.91
C ASP A 103 10.99 4.43 10.16
N TYR A 104 10.12 4.62 9.17
CA TYR A 104 9.99 5.88 8.42
C TYR A 104 9.03 6.87 9.11
N PHE A 105 8.22 6.40 10.06
CA PHE A 105 7.20 7.18 10.75
C PHE A 105 7.14 6.86 12.24
N PRO A 106 8.14 7.29 13.03
CA PRO A 106 8.15 7.06 14.47
C PRO A 106 7.07 7.94 15.13
N GLY A 107 5.89 7.36 15.40
CA GLY A 107 4.78 8.04 16.05
C GLY A 107 3.83 7.07 16.75
N PRO A 108 3.18 7.49 17.86
CA PRO A 108 2.78 6.65 18.99
C PRO A 108 1.62 5.65 18.76
N ASP A 109 1.05 5.57 17.56
CA ASP A 109 -0.20 4.84 17.29
C ASP A 109 0.03 3.41 16.77
N ALA A 110 1.09 2.74 17.25
CA ALA A 110 1.32 1.32 16.99
C ALA A 110 0.25 0.40 17.64
N GLU A 111 -0.73 0.94 18.35
CA GLU A 111 -1.78 0.18 19.06
C GLU A 111 -3.07 -0.09 18.26
N ALA A 112 -3.22 0.36 17.02
CA ALA A 112 -4.51 0.25 16.31
C ALA A 112 -4.59 -0.85 15.23
N ILE A 113 -3.79 -1.92 15.33
CA ILE A 113 -3.99 -3.14 14.53
C ILE A 113 -4.05 -4.35 15.49
N ALA A 114 -5.21 -4.50 16.14
CA ALA A 114 -5.67 -5.73 16.79
C ALA A 114 -7.09 -6.05 16.29
#